data_AF-A0A510J8D5-F1
#
_entry.id   AF-A0A510J8D5-F1
#
_cell.length_a   1.000
_cell.length_b   1.000
_cell.length_c   1.000
_cell.angle_alpha   90.00
_cell.angle_beta   90.00
_cell.angle_gamma   90.00
#
_symmetry.space_group_name_H-M   'P 1'
#
loop_
_entity.id
_entity.type
_entity.pdbx_description
1 polymer ?
#
loop_
_entity_poly.entity_id
_entity_poly.type
_entity_poly.pdbx_seq_one_letter_code
_entity_poly.pdbx_strand_id
1 'polypeptide(L)'
;MKLTKNRQKVLDLIQISDIPVNVKFLKTKVDFDLSTIYRALDFLEKNKLVFSFDFENEKYYFKEENANFFICDTCKHIETVPDFSDSEIEKEKNTLEKKGFSLLSHLSIFKGKCSDCD
;
A
#
# COMPACT_ATOMS: atom_id res chain seq x y z
N MET A 1 -20.46 -3.85 10.77
CA MET A 1 -20.71 -3.30 9.40
C MET A 1 -20.43 -4.42 8.40
N LYS A 2 -21.15 -4.52 7.27
CA LYS A 2 -21.00 -5.62 6.29
C LYS A 2 -20.28 -5.16 5.02
N LEU A 3 -19.67 -6.09 4.29
CA LEU A 3 -19.08 -5.84 2.96
C LEU A 3 -20.21 -5.60 1.95
N THR A 4 -20.32 -4.37 1.43
CA THR A 4 -21.34 -3.97 0.44
C THR A 4 -20.76 -4.06 -0.97
N LYS A 5 -21.63 -3.97 -2.00
CA LYS A 5 -21.18 -3.95 -3.40
C LYS A 5 -20.16 -2.85 -3.69
N ASN A 6 -20.35 -1.65 -3.15
CA ASN A 6 -19.40 -0.55 -3.37
C ASN A 6 -18.06 -0.79 -2.66
N ARG A 7 -18.08 -1.40 -1.47
CA ARG A 7 -16.85 -1.80 -0.76
C ARG A 7 -16.09 -2.88 -1.49
N GLN A 8 -16.82 -3.88 -2.00
CA GLN A 8 -16.22 -4.94 -2.81
C GLN A 8 -15.56 -4.36 -4.05
N LYS A 9 -16.23 -3.46 -4.78
CA LYS A 9 -15.63 -2.78 -5.95
C LYS A 9 -14.33 -2.06 -5.61
N VAL A 10 -14.26 -1.32 -4.49
CA VAL A 10 -13.01 -0.64 -4.07
C VAL A 10 -11.94 -1.65 -3.70
N LEU A 11 -12.29 -2.71 -2.96
CA LEU A 11 -11.38 -3.78 -2.61
C LEU A 11 -10.79 -4.45 -3.85
N ASP A 12 -11.62 -4.82 -4.82
CA ASP A 12 -11.21 -5.49 -6.06
C ASP A 12 -10.21 -4.64 -6.85
N LEU A 13 -10.45 -3.32 -6.94
CA LEU A 13 -9.54 -2.39 -7.61
C LEU A 13 -8.16 -2.32 -6.94
N ILE A 14 -8.10 -2.43 -5.62
CA ILE A 14 -6.83 -2.42 -4.86
C ILE A 14 -6.14 -3.78 -4.98
N GLN A 15 -6.88 -4.89 -4.91
CA GLN A 15 -6.36 -6.25 -4.95
C GLN A 15 -5.77 -6.63 -6.32
N ILE A 16 -6.36 -6.12 -7.40
CA ILE A 16 -5.86 -6.35 -8.77
C ILE A 16 -4.68 -5.43 -9.10
N SER A 17 -4.47 -4.33 -8.34
CA SER A 17 -3.34 -3.45 -8.58
C SER A 17 -2.05 -4.06 -8.05
N ASP A 18 -0.99 -3.94 -8.86
CA ASP A 18 0.36 -4.29 -8.45
C ASP A 18 1.11 -3.10 -7.84
N ILE A 19 0.51 -1.92 -7.79
CA ILE A 19 1.07 -0.72 -7.19
C ILE A 19 0.07 -0.08 -6.23
N PRO A 20 0.53 0.71 -5.24
CA PRO A 20 -0.37 1.47 -4.38
C PRO A 20 -1.22 2.46 -5.18
N VAL A 21 -2.51 2.53 -4.89
CA VAL A 21 -3.46 3.43 -5.56
C VAL A 21 -3.98 4.50 -4.62
N ASN A 22 -4.23 5.70 -5.13
CA ASN A 22 -4.82 6.78 -4.36
C ASN A 22 -6.32 6.96 -4.69
N VAL A 23 -7.00 7.82 -3.92
CA VAL A 23 -8.43 8.12 -4.10
C VAL A 23 -8.72 8.73 -5.47
N LYS A 24 -7.78 9.49 -6.05
CA LYS A 24 -7.93 10.07 -7.39
C LYS A 24 -8.06 8.95 -8.43
N PHE A 25 -7.15 7.96 -8.41
CA PHE A 25 -7.22 6.78 -9.26
C PHE A 25 -8.55 6.03 -9.06
N LEU A 26 -8.91 5.71 -7.82
CA LEU A 26 -10.14 4.97 -7.52
C LEU A 26 -11.37 5.70 -8.07
N LYS A 27 -11.42 7.03 -7.95
CA LYS A 27 -12.54 7.82 -8.45
C LYS A 27 -12.68 7.75 -9.98
N THR A 28 -11.60 7.56 -10.73
CA THR A 28 -11.68 7.35 -12.19
C THR A 28 -12.28 5.99 -12.58
N LYS A 29 -12.31 5.03 -11.65
CA LYS A 29 -12.77 3.65 -11.89
C LYS A 29 -14.17 3.36 -11.37
N VAL A 30 -14.79 4.31 -10.66
CA VAL A 30 -16.10 4.12 -10.01
C VAL A 30 -17.05 5.29 -10.23
N ASP A 31 -18.33 4.98 -10.27
CA ASP A 31 -19.43 5.93 -10.50
C ASP A 31 -19.89 6.67 -9.24
N PHE A 32 -19.72 6.09 -8.05
CA PHE A 32 -20.12 6.71 -6.78
C PHE A 32 -19.18 7.83 -6.28
N ASP A 33 -19.68 8.63 -5.35
CA ASP A 33 -19.02 9.84 -4.85
C ASP A 33 -17.77 9.56 -3.98
N LEU A 34 -16.96 10.62 -3.76
CA LEU A 34 -15.78 10.55 -2.90
C LEU A 34 -16.14 10.13 -1.47
N SER A 35 -17.28 10.58 -0.94
CA SER A 35 -17.73 10.22 0.41
C SER A 35 -17.94 8.70 0.56
N THR A 36 -18.42 8.03 -0.49
CA THR A 36 -18.59 6.58 -0.54
C THR A 36 -17.26 5.85 -0.70
N ILE A 37 -16.31 6.40 -1.47
CA ILE A 37 -14.94 5.86 -1.57
C ILE A 37 -14.27 5.89 -0.19
N TYR A 38 -14.27 7.03 0.50
CA TYR A 38 -13.65 7.14 1.83
C TYR A 38 -14.29 6.21 2.87
N ARG A 39 -15.63 6.10 2.89
CA ARG A 39 -16.33 5.14 3.77
C ARG A 39 -16.06 3.68 3.42
N ALA A 40 -15.70 3.39 2.17
CA ALA A 40 -15.26 2.06 1.77
C ALA A 40 -13.84 1.80 2.26
N LEU A 41 -12.91 2.72 2.01
CA LEU A 41 -11.51 2.61 2.43
C LEU A 41 -11.37 2.48 3.95
N ASP A 42 -12.05 3.33 4.72
CA ASP A 42 -12.07 3.26 6.19
C ASP A 42 -12.56 1.88 6.68
N PHE A 43 -13.61 1.35 6.06
CA PHE A 43 -14.09 0.00 6.38
C PHE A 43 -13.04 -1.06 6.03
N LEU A 44 -12.41 -0.99 4.87
CA LEU A 44 -11.44 -2.00 4.42
C LEU A 44 -10.19 -1.98 5.30
N GLU A 45 -9.63 -0.80 5.60
CA GLU A 45 -8.48 -0.63 6.50
C GLU A 45 -8.78 -1.14 7.91
N LYS A 46 -9.93 -0.76 8.48
CA LYS A 46 -10.34 -1.21 9.82
C LYS A 46 -10.46 -2.74 9.92
N ASN A 47 -10.76 -3.41 8.82
CA ASN A 47 -10.85 -4.87 8.74
C ASN A 47 -9.57 -5.52 8.19
N LYS A 48 -8.47 -4.77 8.04
CA LYS A 48 -7.19 -5.24 7.48
C LYS A 48 -7.31 -5.92 6.10
N LEU A 49 -8.27 -5.47 5.29
CA LEU A 49 -8.46 -5.96 3.92
C LEU A 49 -7.60 -5.19 2.91
N VAL A 50 -7.14 -4.00 3.30
CA VAL A 50 -6.20 -3.16 2.58
C VAL A 50 -5.32 -2.45 3.60
N PHE A 51 -4.14 -2.05 3.15
CA PHE A 51 -3.14 -1.32 3.94
C PHE A 51 -2.87 0.01 3.25
N SER A 52 -2.25 0.95 3.96
CA SER A 52 -2.04 2.29 3.43
C SER A 52 -0.80 2.98 3.98
N PHE A 53 -0.35 4.01 3.25
CA PHE A 53 0.66 4.94 3.71
C PHE A 53 0.38 6.34 3.17
N ASP A 54 0.91 7.35 3.86
CA ASP A 54 0.88 8.74 3.43
C ASP A 54 2.19 9.12 2.73
N PHE A 55 2.08 9.74 1.56
CA PHE A 55 3.20 10.28 0.79
C PHE A 55 2.78 11.60 0.14
N GLU A 56 3.55 12.67 0.37
CA GLU A 56 3.30 14.01 -0.21
C GLU A 56 1.87 14.55 -0.04
N ASN A 57 1.28 14.34 1.15
CA ASN A 57 -0.11 14.71 1.48
C ASN A 57 -1.18 13.91 0.72
N GLU A 58 -0.81 12.80 0.09
CA GLU A 58 -1.74 11.83 -0.48
C GLU A 58 -1.64 10.50 0.26
N LYS A 59 -2.80 9.85 0.43
CA LYS A 59 -2.89 8.51 1.01
C LYS A 59 -3.00 7.47 -0.10
N TYR A 60 -2.12 6.49 -0.07
CA TYR A 60 -2.05 5.36 -1.00
C TYR A 60 -2.50 4.08 -0.33
N TYR A 61 -3.14 3.20 -1.08
CA TYR A 61 -3.74 1.96 -0.60
C TYR A 61 -3.21 0.75 -1.40
N PHE A 62 -2.90 -0.33 -0.70
CA PHE A 62 -2.28 -1.53 -1.27
C PHE A 62 -2.80 -2.82 -0.59
N LYS A 63 -2.49 -3.98 -1.19
CA LYS A 63 -3.14 -5.26 -0.90
C LYS A 63 -2.51 -6.11 0.21
N GLU A 64 -1.21 -5.99 0.45
CA GLU A 64 -0.46 -6.85 1.38
C GLU A 64 0.02 -6.09 2.62
N GLU A 65 0.03 -6.74 3.79
CA GLU A 65 0.46 -6.11 5.05
C GLU A 65 1.98 -5.91 5.12
N ASN A 66 2.70 -6.74 4.36
CA ASN A 66 4.15 -6.72 4.18
C ASN A 66 4.43 -6.28 2.74
N ALA A 67 5.02 -5.11 2.56
CA ALA A 67 5.25 -4.61 1.21
C ALA A 67 6.47 -3.69 1.14
N ASN A 68 7.09 -3.69 -0.04
CA ASN A 68 8.19 -2.81 -0.37
C ASN A 68 7.83 -2.04 -1.64
N PHE A 69 7.97 -0.72 -1.60
CA PHE A 69 7.70 0.15 -2.75
C PHE A 69 8.87 1.06 -3.03
N PHE A 70 9.13 1.32 -4.31
CA PHE A 70 10.00 2.39 -4.76
C PHE A 70 9.14 3.55 -5.26
N ILE A 71 9.51 4.78 -4.89
CA ILE A 71 8.84 6.00 -5.36
C ILE A 71 9.90 6.92 -5.97
N CYS A 72 9.70 7.28 -7.25
CA CYS A 72 10.55 8.24 -7.93
C CYS A 72 10.27 9.66 -7.44
N ASP A 73 11.28 10.38 -6.96
CA ASP A 73 11.14 11.76 -6.50
C ASP A 73 10.85 12.74 -7.65
N THR A 74 11.27 12.41 -8.88
CA THR A 74 11.11 13.26 -10.07
C THR A 74 9.71 13.16 -10.68
N CYS A 75 9.28 11.95 -11.08
CA CYS A 75 8.02 11.74 -11.80
C CYS A 75 6.90 11.14 -10.94
N LYS A 76 7.20 10.77 -9.69
CA LYS A 76 6.26 10.10 -8.77
C LYS A 76 5.79 8.72 -9.24
N HIS A 77 6.53 8.09 -10.16
CA HIS A 77 6.34 6.69 -10.51
C HIS A 77 6.54 5.80 -9.28
N ILE A 78 5.65 4.82 -9.12
CA ILE A 78 5.69 3.87 -8.02
C ILE A 78 5.81 2.46 -8.60
N GLU A 79 6.72 1.67 -8.04
CA GLU A 79 6.85 0.25 -8.34
C GLU A 79 6.89 -0.59 -7.07
N THR A 80 6.39 -1.82 -7.18
CA THR A 80 6.57 -2.81 -6.12
C THR A 80 7.95 -3.42 -6.24
N VAL A 81 8.66 -3.41 -5.11
CA VAL A 81 9.97 -4.03 -4.98
C VAL A 81 9.75 -5.42 -4.37
N PRO A 82 10.30 -6.48 -4.97
CA PRO A 82 10.22 -7.80 -4.35
C PRO A 82 10.96 -7.79 -3.02
N ASP A 83 10.56 -8.70 -2.14
CA ASP A 83 11.31 -8.97 -0.93
C ASP A 83 12.78 -9.30 -1.25
N PHE A 84 13.67 -8.83 -0.38
CA PHE A 84 15.06 -9.27 -0.37
C PHE A 84 15.14 -10.76 -0.02
N SER A 85 16.31 -11.36 -0.14
CA SER A 85 16.45 -12.80 0.11
C SER A 85 15.94 -13.20 1.50
N ASP A 86 15.46 -14.44 1.65
CA ASP A 86 15.02 -14.98 2.96
C ASP A 86 16.08 -14.76 4.05
N SER A 87 17.36 -14.83 3.68
CA SER A 87 18.48 -14.61 4.58
C SER A 87 18.59 -13.17 5.09
N GLU A 88 18.16 -12.19 4.31
CA GLU A 88 18.16 -10.77 4.67
C GLU A 88 16.98 -10.45 5.58
N ILE A 89 15.78 -10.95 5.24
CA ILE A 89 14.59 -10.83 6.10
C ILE A 89 14.84 -11.45 7.48
N GLU A 90 15.47 -12.62 7.51
CA GLU A 90 15.76 -13.31 8.76
C GLU A 90 16.78 -12.54 9.61
N LYS A 91 17.77 -11.89 8.99
CA LYS A 91 18.71 -11.01 9.71
C LYS A 91 17.99 -9.80 10.31
N GLU A 92 17.05 -9.20 9.59
CA GLU A 92 16.25 -8.08 10.10
C GLU A 92 15.40 -8.50 11.29
N LYS A 93 14.67 -9.62 11.18
CA LYS A 93 13.89 -10.19 12.29
C LYS A 93 14.75 -10.43 13.53
N ASN A 94 15.87 -11.13 13.37
CA ASN A 94 16.80 -11.40 14.46
C ASN A 94 17.35 -10.11 15.11
N THR A 95 17.55 -9.06 14.32
CA THR A 95 18.01 -7.76 14.82
C THR A 95 16.94 -7.07 15.67
N LEU A 96 15.67 -7.17 15.26
CA LEU A 96 14.54 -6.63 16.02
C LEU A 96 14.31 -7.43 17.32
N GLU A 97 14.36 -8.75 17.26
CA GLU A 97 14.20 -9.63 18.43
C GLU A 97 15.27 -9.41 19.49
N LYS A 98 16.54 -9.25 19.07
CA LYS A 98 17.64 -8.91 20.00
C LYS A 98 17.45 -7.59 20.72
N LYS A 99 16.64 -6.67 20.17
CA LYS A 99 16.25 -5.41 20.80
C LYS A 99 14.97 -5.53 21.63
N GLY A 100 14.36 -6.71 21.69
CA GLY A 100 13.10 -6.96 22.40
C GLY A 100 11.85 -6.60 21.60
N PHE A 101 11.95 -6.42 20.28
CA PHE A 101 10.80 -6.15 19.42
C PHE A 101 10.31 -7.43 18.74
N SER A 102 8.98 -7.57 18.60
CA SER A 102 8.36 -8.62 17.79
C SER A 102 7.84 -8.02 16.49
N LEU A 103 8.39 -8.46 15.35
CA LEU A 103 7.96 -7.99 14.03
C LEU A 103 6.57 -8.55 13.71
N LEU A 104 5.57 -7.67 13.56
CA LEU A 104 4.22 -8.04 13.14
C LEU A 104 4.03 -7.89 11.63
N SER A 105 4.56 -6.81 11.07
CA SER A 105 4.52 -6.49 9.66
C SER A 105 5.57 -5.45 9.30
N HIS A 106 5.80 -5.24 8.00
CA HIS A 106 6.71 -4.21 7.51
C HIS A 106 6.15 -3.46 6.30
N LEU A 107 6.54 -2.20 6.19
CA LEU A 107 6.35 -1.40 4.99
C LEU A 107 7.63 -0.64 4.71
N SER A 108 8.28 -0.93 3.59
CA SER A 108 9.47 -0.21 3.13
C SER A 108 9.11 0.73 1.99
N ILE A 109 9.55 1.99 2.08
CA ILE A 109 9.41 2.97 1.01
C ILE A 109 10.80 3.47 0.64
N PHE A 110 11.28 3.03 -0.51
CA PHE A 110 12.51 3.49 -1.12
C PHE A 110 12.22 4.73 -1.96
N LYS A 111 13.04 5.76 -1.82
CA LYS A 111 12.93 6.98 -2.61
C LYS A 111 14.18 7.18 -3.43
N GLY A 112 14.01 7.66 -4.65
CA GLY A 112 15.13 7.93 -5.54
C GLY A 112 14.68 8.35 -6.92
N LYS A 113 15.47 8.01 -7.92
CA LYS A 113 15.21 8.34 -9.32
C LYS A 113 15.01 7.06 -10.11
N CYS A 114 13.87 6.93 -10.80
CA CYS A 114 13.63 5.76 -11.67
C CYS A 114 14.48 5.87 -12.94
N SER A 115 14.60 4.74 -13.65
CA SER A 115 15.31 4.66 -14.95
C SER A 115 14.73 5.56 -16.03
N ASP A 116 13.47 5.95 -15.91
CA ASP A 116 12.76 6.79 -16.89
C ASP A 116 12.97 8.29 -16.64
N CYS A 117 13.62 8.66 -15.53
CA CYS A 117 13.96 10.04 -15.20
C CYS A 117 15.46 10.26 -15.36
N ASP A 118 15.84 11.19 -16.23
CA ASP A 118 17.22 11.63 -16.47
C ASP A 118 17.76 12.62 -15.44
#